data_AF-A0A8D8GU13-F1
#
_entry.id   AF-A0A8D8GU13-F1
#
_cell.length_a   1.000
_cell.length_b   1.000
_cell.length_c   1.000
_cell.angle_alpha   90.00
_cell.angle_beta   90.00
_cell.angle_gamma   90.00
#
_symmetry.space_group_name_H-M   'P 1'
#
loop_
_entity.id
_entity.type
_entity.pdbx_description
1 polymer ?
#
loop_
_entity_poly.entity_id
_entity_poly.type
_entity_poly.pdbx_seq_one_letter_code
_entity_poly.pdbx_strand_id
1 'polypeptide(L)'
;MDNEEELVNGENGNQDFSKDFDTDEHIKDPVEERRTLAERNERLHDQLKALKQDLALSRDDTMETANDKIHRENVRQGRDKYKTLREIRKGNTKRRVDQFENM
;
A
#
# COMPACT_ATOMS: atom_id res chain seq x y z
N MET A 1 -26.90 15.04 -48.64
CA MET A 1 -25.45 15.08 -48.93
C MET A 1 -24.79 15.14 -47.58
N ASP A 2 -24.72 13.96 -46.98
CA ASP A 2 -24.17 13.70 -45.67
C ASP A 2 -22.67 13.99 -45.72
N ASN A 3 -22.22 14.99 -44.98
CA ASN A 3 -20.79 15.19 -44.72
C ASN A 3 -20.49 14.48 -43.41
N GLU A 4 -20.12 13.21 -43.55
CA GLU A 4 -19.56 12.38 -42.49
C GLU A 4 -18.30 13.07 -41.94
N GLU A 5 -18.31 13.37 -40.64
CA GLU A 5 -17.11 13.79 -39.92
C GLU A 5 -16.09 12.65 -39.97
N GLU A 6 -15.05 12.84 -40.78
CA GLU A 6 -13.87 11.99 -40.82
C GLU A 6 -13.19 12.04 -39.44
N LEU A 7 -13.48 11.04 -38.61
CA LEU A 7 -12.72 10.73 -37.40
C LEU A 7 -11.31 10.33 -37.85
N VAL A 8 -10.41 11.32 -37.89
CA VAL A 8 -8.97 11.09 -38.02
C VAL A 8 -8.54 10.21 -36.86
N ASN A 9 -8.40 8.92 -37.14
CA ASN A 9 -7.60 7.96 -36.39
C ASN A 9 -6.13 8.39 -36.50
N GLY A 10 -5.77 9.38 -35.68
CA GLY A 10 -4.39 9.79 -35.45
C GLY A 10 -3.71 8.76 -34.56
N GLU A 11 -3.10 7.77 -35.22
CA GLU A 11 -1.88 7.06 -34.84
C GLU A 11 -1.65 6.75 -33.35
N ASN A 12 -1.57 5.45 -33.04
CA ASN A 12 -0.98 4.87 -31.83
C ASN A 12 0.49 5.30 -31.65
N GLY A 13 0.71 6.58 -31.33
CA GLY A 13 1.92 7.04 -30.70
C GLY A 13 1.85 6.61 -29.24
N ASN A 14 2.81 5.81 -28.79
CA ASN A 14 3.28 5.85 -27.41
C ASN A 14 3.61 7.31 -27.08
N GLN A 15 2.61 8.11 -26.72
CA GLN A 15 2.86 9.38 -26.05
C GLN A 15 3.49 8.98 -24.74
N ASP A 16 4.81 9.18 -24.68
CA ASP A 16 5.57 9.02 -23.46
C ASP A 16 5.07 10.07 -22.47
N PHE A 17 4.01 9.73 -21.73
CA PHE A 17 3.47 10.50 -20.63
C PHE A 17 4.42 10.54 -19.44
N SER A 18 5.70 10.14 -19.61
CA SER A 18 6.80 10.41 -18.68
C SER A 18 7.17 11.90 -18.67
N LYS A 19 6.17 12.78 -18.69
CA LYS A 19 6.32 14.10 -18.10
C LYS A 19 6.43 13.84 -16.62
N ASP A 20 7.67 13.75 -16.15
CA ASP A 20 7.99 13.72 -14.74
C ASP A 20 7.20 14.86 -14.10
N PHE A 21 6.20 14.50 -13.30
CA PHE A 21 5.50 15.47 -12.49
C PHE A 21 6.54 15.95 -11.50
N ASP A 22 7.14 17.11 -11.78
CA ASP A 22 8.06 17.79 -10.86
C ASP A 22 7.31 18.01 -9.55
N THR A 23 7.47 17.07 -8.63
CA THR A 23 7.05 17.25 -7.25
C THR A 23 7.95 18.31 -6.68
N ASP A 24 7.37 19.41 -6.20
CA ASP A 24 8.07 20.44 -5.46
C ASP A 24 9.02 19.78 -4.45
N GLU A 25 10.34 19.98 -4.63
CA GLU A 25 11.38 19.34 -3.82
C GLU A 25 11.25 19.68 -2.33
N HIS A 26 10.50 20.74 -2.00
CA HIS A 26 10.22 21.14 -0.63
C HIS A 26 9.09 20.35 0.03
N ILE A 27 8.28 19.61 -0.73
CA ILE A 27 7.19 18.77 -0.20
C ILE A 27 7.71 17.35 0.08
N LYS A 28 7.86 17.01 1.37
CA LYS A 28 8.21 15.66 1.81
C LYS A 28 6.98 14.88 2.26
N ASP A 29 6.76 13.68 1.71
CA ASP A 29 5.67 12.79 2.16
C ASP A 29 5.95 12.32 3.60
N PRO A 30 5.07 12.64 4.58
CA PRO A 30 5.28 12.25 5.98
C PRO A 30 5.29 10.73 6.20
N VAL A 31 4.80 9.92 5.26
CA VAL A 31 4.77 8.45 5.35
C VAL A 31 6.17 7.84 5.28
N GLU A 32 7.13 8.50 4.65
CA GLU A 32 8.50 8.00 4.49
C GLU A 32 9.17 7.73 5.84
N GLU A 33 9.05 8.69 6.75
CA GLU A 33 9.65 8.63 8.08
C GLU A 33 8.74 7.99 9.13
N ARG A 34 7.44 7.84 8.84
CA ARG A 34 6.48 7.38 9.83
C ARG A 34 6.72 5.93 10.25
N ARG A 35 6.63 5.69 11.56
CA ARG A 35 6.75 4.40 12.24
C ARG A 35 5.57 4.18 13.17
N THR A 36 5.25 2.92 13.45
CA THR A 36 4.12 2.60 14.35
C THR A 36 4.44 3.00 15.78
N LEU A 37 3.41 3.21 16.60
CA LEU A 37 3.65 3.49 18.03
C LEU A 37 4.28 2.28 18.72
N ALA A 38 3.86 1.06 18.36
CA ALA A 38 4.41 -0.18 18.91
C ALA A 38 5.87 -0.42 18.53
N GLU A 39 6.37 0.20 17.46
CA GLU A 39 7.79 0.13 17.08
C GLU A 39 8.65 1.13 17.86
N ARG A 40 8.11 2.31 18.18
CA ARG A 40 8.87 3.37 18.86
C ARG A 40 8.73 3.36 20.38
N ASN A 41 7.75 2.65 20.92
CA ASN A 41 7.45 2.59 22.34
C ASN A 41 7.61 1.15 22.85
N GLU A 42 8.73 0.88 23.50
CA GLU A 42 9.08 -0.43 24.08
C GLU A 42 8.02 -0.93 25.05
N ARG A 43 7.54 -0.05 25.95
CA ARG A 43 6.47 -0.40 26.91
C ARG A 43 5.21 -0.88 26.19
N LEU A 44 4.79 -0.19 25.12
CA LEU A 44 3.63 -0.61 24.34
C LEU A 44 3.89 -1.96 23.64
N HIS A 45 5.09 -2.15 23.09
CA HIS A 45 5.48 -3.41 22.47
C HIS A 45 5.34 -4.58 23.45
N ASP A 46 5.91 -4.44 24.65
CA ASP A 46 5.91 -5.47 25.67
C ASP A 46 4.50 -5.75 26.20
N GLN A 47 3.69 -4.71 26.40
CA GLN A 47 2.28 -4.86 26.80
C GLN A 47 1.48 -5.65 25.76
N LEU A 48 1.66 -5.35 24.47
CA LEU A 48 1.00 -6.10 23.39
C LEU A 48 1.51 -7.54 23.31
N LYS A 49 2.80 -7.77 23.56
CA LYS A 49 3.40 -9.12 23.57
C LYS A 49 2.86 -9.97 24.72
N ALA A 50 2.79 -9.40 25.93
CA ALA A 50 2.22 -10.07 27.10
C ALA A 50 0.74 -10.42 26.87
N LEU A 51 -0.07 -9.44 26.43
CA LEU A 51 -1.50 -9.68 26.17
C LEU A 51 -1.73 -10.76 25.10
N LYS A 52 -0.88 -10.82 24.06
CA LYS A 52 -0.95 -11.88 23.05
C LYS A 52 -0.68 -13.27 23.63
N GLN A 53 0.23 -13.39 24.60
CA GLN A 53 0.52 -14.66 25.27
C GLN A 53 -0.66 -15.08 26.16
N ASP A 54 -1.20 -14.14 26.93
CA ASP A 54 -2.33 -14.40 27.85
C ASP A 54 -3.59 -14.83 27.08
N LEU A 55 -3.96 -14.09 26.03
CA LEU A 55 -5.14 -14.38 25.22
C LEU A 55 -5.01 -15.69 24.42
N ALA A 56 -3.78 -16.14 24.12
CA ALA A 56 -3.58 -17.39 23.40
C ALA A 56 -4.03 -18.62 24.22
N LEU A 57 -4.07 -18.52 25.55
CA LEU A 57 -4.52 -19.61 26.43
C LEU A 57 -6.02 -19.86 26.37
N SER A 58 -6.80 -18.84 26.01
CA SER A 58 -8.26 -18.90 25.96
C SER A 58 -8.84 -18.75 24.55
N ARG A 59 -7.99 -18.73 23.52
CA ARG A 59 -8.42 -18.52 22.14
C ARG A 59 -9.09 -19.77 21.58
N ASP A 60 -10.29 -19.62 21.01
CA ASP A 60 -10.93 -20.64 20.19
C ASP A 60 -10.55 -20.44 18.71
N ASP A 61 -9.76 -21.36 18.17
CA ASP A 61 -9.28 -21.30 16.78
C ASP A 61 -10.39 -21.51 15.74
N THR A 62 -11.52 -22.09 16.12
CA THR A 62 -12.66 -22.30 15.21
C THR A 62 -13.40 -21.00 14.91
N MET A 63 -13.28 -20.00 15.78
CA MET A 63 -13.90 -18.69 15.64
C MET A 63 -13.01 -17.67 14.91
N GLU A 64 -11.89 -18.11 14.34
CA GLU A 64 -10.98 -17.21 13.62
C GLU A 64 -11.62 -16.63 12.35
N THR A 65 -11.68 -15.30 12.25
CA THR A 65 -12.22 -14.61 11.07
C THR A 65 -11.20 -14.50 9.93
N ALA A 66 -11.65 -14.15 8.74
CA ALA A 66 -10.76 -13.90 7.60
C ALA A 66 -9.76 -12.75 7.88
N ASN A 67 -10.20 -11.70 8.59
CA ASN A 67 -9.34 -10.56 8.93
C ASN A 67 -8.26 -10.92 9.95
N ASP A 68 -8.55 -11.84 10.87
CA ASP A 68 -7.56 -12.35 11.84
C ASP A 68 -6.43 -13.10 11.13
N LYS A 69 -6.78 -13.95 10.16
CA LYS A 69 -5.81 -14.67 9.33
C LYS A 69 -4.91 -13.71 8.55
N ILE A 70 -5.50 -12.70 7.91
CA ILE A 70 -4.76 -11.66 7.18
C ILE A 70 -3.85 -10.87 8.13
N HIS A 71 -4.34 -10.48 9.30
CA HIS A 71 -3.54 -9.75 10.29
C HIS A 71 -2.36 -10.59 10.78
N ARG A 72 -2.58 -11.86 11.13
CA ARG A 72 -1.54 -12.79 11.57
C ARG A 72 -0.46 -12.96 10.51
N GLU A 73 -0.87 -13.13 9.26
CA GLU A 73 0.07 -13.25 8.14
C GLU A 73 0.87 -11.96 7.90
N ASN A 74 0.22 -10.80 7.97
CA ASN A 74 0.91 -9.51 7.88
C ASN A 74 1.97 -9.35 8.99
N VAL A 75 1.62 -9.69 10.24
CA VAL A 75 2.56 -9.65 11.38
C VAL A 75 3.69 -10.67 11.18
N ARG A 76 3.39 -11.88 10.70
CA ARG A 76 4.38 -12.93 10.40
C ARG A 76 5.40 -12.47 9.35
N GLN A 77 4.95 -11.73 8.34
CA GLN A 77 5.83 -11.13 7.31
C GLN A 77 6.51 -9.84 7.77
N GLY A 78 6.29 -9.38 9.01
CA GLY A 78 6.86 -8.12 9.51
C GLY A 78 6.26 -6.87 8.87
N ARG A 79 5.09 -6.98 8.24
CA ARG A 79 4.36 -5.86 7.64
C ARG A 79 3.67 -5.04 8.73
N ASP A 80 3.70 -3.74 8.54
CA ASP A 80 2.91 -2.79 9.31
C ASP A 80 2.28 -1.75 8.39
N LYS A 81 1.42 -0.89 8.94
CA LYS A 81 0.69 0.11 8.16
C LYS A 81 1.61 0.99 7.30
N TYR A 82 2.72 1.47 7.85
CA TYR A 82 3.59 2.44 7.18
C TYR A 82 4.62 1.77 6.28
N LYS A 83 5.11 0.57 6.64
CA LYS A 83 5.92 -0.27 5.74
C LYS A 83 5.15 -0.65 4.48
N THR A 84 3.91 -1.10 4.62
CA THR A 84 3.07 -1.45 3.46
C THR A 84 2.76 -0.21 2.62
N LEU A 85 2.45 0.94 3.23
CA LEU A 85 2.23 2.18 2.48
C LEU A 85 3.45 2.59 1.65
N ARG A 86 4.66 2.51 2.21
CA ARG A 86 5.89 2.77 1.45
C ARG A 86 6.08 1.76 0.33
N GLU A 87 5.84 0.47 0.59
CA GLU A 87 6.03 -0.59 -0.41
C GLU A 87 5.14 -0.39 -1.65
N ILE A 88 3.85 -0.18 -1.46
CA ILE A 88 2.89 -0.02 -2.58
C ILE A 88 3.02 1.32 -3.31
N ARG A 89 3.77 2.28 -2.74
CA ARG A 89 4.03 3.59 -3.35
C ARG A 89 5.37 3.65 -4.09
N LYS A 90 6.16 2.58 -4.08
CA LYS A 90 7.40 2.52 -4.87
C LYS A 90 7.13 2.59 -6.37
N GLY A 91 8.06 3.19 -7.08
CA GLY A 91 7.97 3.40 -8.53
C GLY A 91 7.21 4.66 -8.89
N ASN A 92 7.33 5.07 -10.16
CA ASN A 92 6.62 6.23 -10.67
C ASN A 92 5.10 5.97 -10.79
N THR A 93 4.35 7.03 -11.05
CA THR A 93 2.89 6.96 -11.19
C THR A 93 2.47 6.00 -12.30
N LYS A 94 3.13 6.04 -13.46
CA LYS A 94 2.83 5.15 -14.59
C LYS A 94 2.90 3.68 -14.19
N ARG A 95 4.00 3.24 -13.54
CA ARG A 95 4.16 1.85 -13.12
C ARG A 95 3.05 1.39 -12.18
N ARG A 96 2.61 2.24 -11.25
CA ARG A 96 1.55 1.90 -10.30
C ARG A 96 0.18 1.81 -10.97
N VAL A 97 -0.09 2.68 -11.95
CA VAL A 97 -1.30 2.60 -12.80
C VAL A 97 -1.25 1.33 -13.65
N ASP A 98 -0.14 1.06 -14.34
CA ASP A 98 0.03 -0.15 -15.16
C ASP A 98 -0.13 -1.42 -14.29
N GLN A 99 0.37 -1.44 -13.05
CA GLN A 99 0.13 -2.57 -12.13
C GLN A 99 -1.34 -2.75 -11.77
N PHE A 100 -2.06 -1.65 -11.52
CA PHE A 100 -3.48 -1.68 -11.18
C PHE A 100 -4.36 -2.19 -12.34
N GLU A 101 -4.10 -1.74 -13.56
CA GLU A 101 -4.84 -2.19 -14.76
C GLU A 101 -4.63 -3.69 -15.08
N ASN A 102 -3.59 -4.31 -14.51
CA ASN A 102 -3.24 -5.72 -14.71
C ASN A 102 -3.58 -6.63 -13.49
N MET A 103 -4.27 -6.11 -12.46
CA MET A 103 -4.73 -6.90 -11.30
C MET A 103 -6.04 -7.65 -11.59
#